data_AF-A0A955NHE1-F1
#
_entry.id   AF-A0A955NHE1-F1
#
_cell.length_a   1.000
_cell.length_b   1.000
_cell.length_c   1.000
_cell.angle_alpha   90.00
_cell.angle_beta   90.00
_cell.angle_gamma   90.00
#
_symmetry.space_group_name_H-M   'P 1'
#
loop_
_entity.id
_entity.type
_entity.pdbx_description
1 polymer ?
#
loop_
_entity_poly.entity_id
_entity_poly.type
_entity_poly.pdbx_seq_one_letter_code
_entity_poly.pdbx_strand_id
1 'polypeptide(L)'
;NNRRNAGFIRQGEWFFIPAPEMEGRKDLIVFKNEPLRRGNGKPHTAQFLTRTDGVTVYVCRKFPNGLVYEEYKRHIADHPEERGFFHMMTRDATVYVKGRISHPDHKPVVLDTWHRVIPNTEARSAQVVFLD
;
A
#
# COMPACT_ATOMS: atom_id res chain seq x y z
N ASN A 1 -27.26 -5.10 -24.36
CA ASN A 1 -25.81 -4.88 -24.58
C ASN A 1 -25.30 -3.93 -23.49
N ASN A 2 -25.06 -4.42 -22.27
CA ASN A 2 -24.73 -3.56 -21.12
C ASN A 2 -23.41 -4.02 -20.47
N ARG A 3 -22.29 -3.59 -21.07
CA ARG A 3 -20.96 -3.73 -20.46
C ARG A 3 -20.82 -2.63 -19.40
N ARG A 4 -21.20 -2.92 -18.15
CA ARG A 4 -20.73 -2.15 -16.99
C ARG A 4 -19.23 -2.43 -16.86
N ASN A 5 -18.39 -1.60 -17.47
CA ASN A 5 -16.99 -1.55 -17.07
C ASN A 5 -16.99 -1.20 -15.58
N ALA A 6 -16.53 -2.11 -14.73
CA ALA A 6 -16.37 -1.87 -13.31
C ALA A 6 -15.29 -0.79 -13.15
N GLY A 7 -15.71 0.47 -13.16
CA GLY A 7 -14.82 1.61 -13.02
C GLY A 7 -14.11 1.53 -11.68
N PHE A 8 -12.80 1.73 -11.69
CA PHE A 8 -12.05 1.89 -10.45
C PHE A 8 -12.55 3.15 -9.71
N ILE A 9 -12.50 3.12 -8.38
CA ILE A 9 -12.77 4.29 -7.56
C ILE A 9 -11.43 4.97 -7.29
N ARG A 10 -11.37 6.31 -7.37
CA ARG A 10 -10.16 7.09 -7.05
C ARG A 10 -10.40 7.99 -5.84
N GLN A 11 -9.46 8.03 -4.92
CA GLN A 11 -9.48 8.97 -3.81
C GLN A 11 -8.05 9.42 -3.47
N GLY A 12 -7.78 10.73 -3.59
CA GLY A 12 -6.43 11.27 -3.41
C GLY A 12 -5.43 10.62 -4.36
N GLU A 13 -4.43 9.96 -3.77
CA GLU A 13 -3.35 9.25 -4.47
C GLU A 13 -3.63 7.76 -4.71
N TRP A 14 -4.84 7.28 -4.42
CA TRP A 14 -5.18 5.86 -4.47
C TRP A 14 -6.25 5.55 -5.51
N PHE A 15 -6.05 4.46 -6.23
CA PHE A 15 -7.05 3.77 -7.02
C PHE A 15 -7.47 2.49 -6.30
N PHE A 16 -8.77 2.24 -6.27
CA PHE A 16 -9.42 1.06 -5.70
C PHE A 16 -10.06 0.28 -6.83
N ILE A 17 -9.49 -0.87 -7.16
CA ILE A 17 -9.97 -1.75 -8.22
C ILE A 17 -10.77 -2.87 -7.57
N PRO A 18 -12.04 -3.12 -7.94
CA PRO A 18 -12.83 -4.19 -7.35
C PRO A 18 -12.09 -5.54 -7.41
N ALA A 19 -12.07 -6.24 -6.29
CA ALA A 19 -11.41 -7.53 -6.10
C ALA A 19 -12.42 -8.55 -5.52
N PRO A 20 -13.48 -8.91 -6.28
CA PRO A 20 -14.53 -9.80 -5.79
C PRO A 20 -14.02 -11.19 -5.41
N GLU A 21 -12.87 -11.63 -5.94
CA GLU A 21 -12.19 -12.88 -5.60
C GLU A 21 -11.76 -12.98 -4.14
N MET A 22 -11.65 -11.84 -3.44
CA MET A 22 -11.31 -11.79 -2.03
C MET A 22 -12.53 -11.95 -1.13
N GLU A 23 -13.75 -11.84 -1.66
CA GLU A 23 -14.97 -11.97 -0.89
C GLU A 23 -15.19 -13.43 -0.46
N GLY A 24 -15.58 -13.66 0.80
CA GLY A 24 -15.83 -15.00 1.34
C GLY A 24 -14.58 -15.84 1.67
N ARG A 25 -13.37 -15.36 1.37
CA ARG A 25 -12.11 -15.95 1.83
C ARG A 25 -12.06 -15.95 3.37
N LYS A 26 -11.85 -17.12 3.97
CA LYS A 26 -11.82 -17.31 5.45
C LYS A 26 -10.41 -17.23 6.05
N ASP A 27 -9.39 -17.25 5.21
CA ASP A 27 -7.97 -17.24 5.54
C ASP A 27 -7.38 -15.82 5.61
N LEU A 28 -8.18 -14.77 5.32
CA LEU A 28 -7.71 -13.40 5.34
C LEU A 28 -7.46 -12.92 6.78
N ILE A 29 -6.24 -12.45 7.03
CA ILE A 29 -5.96 -11.62 8.20
C ILE A 29 -6.44 -10.21 7.88
N VAL A 30 -7.46 -9.75 8.60
CA VAL A 30 -8.06 -8.42 8.43
C VAL A 30 -7.61 -7.50 9.55
N PHE A 31 -6.83 -6.50 9.18
CA PHE A 31 -6.42 -5.39 10.01
C PHE A 31 -7.50 -4.30 9.99
N LYS A 32 -7.62 -3.53 11.08
CA LYS A 32 -8.66 -2.50 11.23
C LYS A 32 -8.03 -1.13 11.46
N ASN A 33 -8.59 -0.11 10.81
CA ASN A 33 -8.17 1.29 10.92
C ASN A 33 -6.68 1.50 10.56
N GLU A 34 -6.22 0.81 9.53
CA GLU A 34 -4.82 0.88 9.10
C GLU A 34 -4.55 2.12 8.24
N PRO A 35 -3.38 2.77 8.41
CA PRO A 35 -2.99 3.88 7.56
C PRO A 35 -2.57 3.39 6.15
N LEU A 36 -3.09 4.05 5.11
CA LEU A 36 -2.55 4.00 3.75
C LEU A 36 -1.76 5.28 3.51
N ARG A 37 -0.45 5.16 3.30
CA ARG A 37 0.44 6.31 3.15
C ARG A 37 1.39 6.09 1.99
N ARG A 38 1.52 7.11 1.14
CA ARG A 38 2.62 7.23 0.19
C ARG A 38 3.37 8.53 0.45
N GLY A 39 4.65 8.41 0.78
CA GLY A 39 5.48 9.58 1.12
C GLY A 39 5.13 10.23 2.46
N ASN A 40 5.27 11.56 2.55
CA ASN A 40 5.22 12.29 3.81
C ASN A 40 3.85 12.90 4.16
N GLY A 41 2.83 12.75 3.31
CA GLY A 41 1.48 13.30 3.55
C GLY A 41 0.74 12.67 4.74
N LYS A 42 -0.41 13.27 5.09
CA LYS A 42 -1.37 12.67 6.02
C LYS A 42 -1.89 11.36 5.41
N PRO A 43 -1.94 10.25 6.16
CA PRO A 43 -2.41 8.99 5.60
C PRO A 43 -3.94 8.98 5.44
N HIS A 44 -4.43 8.22 4.47
CA HIS A 44 -5.81 7.74 4.54
C HIS A 44 -5.92 6.67 5.62
N THR A 45 -7.09 6.51 6.22
CA THR A 45 -7.39 5.40 7.12
C THR A 45 -8.32 4.43 6.40
N ALA A 46 -7.89 3.18 6.27
CA ALA A 46 -8.68 2.08 5.78
C ALA A 46 -9.39 1.38 6.94
N GLN A 47 -10.73 1.32 6.91
CA GLN A 47 -11.50 0.63 7.96
C GLN A 47 -11.13 -0.85 8.04
N PHE A 48 -11.07 -1.54 6.91
CA PHE A 48 -10.60 -2.92 6.80
C PHE A 48 -9.50 -3.00 5.76
N LEU A 49 -8.38 -3.62 6.14
CA LEU A 49 -7.23 -3.84 5.27
C LEU A 49 -6.78 -5.29 5.40
N THR A 50 -6.49 -5.94 4.28
CA THR A 50 -5.71 -7.16 4.25
C THR A 50 -4.53 -6.98 3.30
N ARG A 51 -3.45 -7.71 3.58
CA ARG A 51 -2.25 -7.71 2.75
C ARG A 51 -1.89 -9.16 2.46
N THR A 52 -1.72 -9.48 1.18
CA THR A 52 -1.24 -10.77 0.71
C THR A 52 0.09 -10.58 0.04
N ASP A 53 0.88 -11.64 0.00
CA ASP A 53 2.18 -11.63 -0.66
C ASP A 53 3.14 -10.59 -0.03
N GLY A 54 4.33 -10.46 -0.60
CA GLY A 54 5.35 -9.52 -0.12
C GLY A 54 6.53 -10.21 0.56
N VAL A 55 7.59 -9.43 0.72
CA VAL A 55 8.88 -9.91 1.19
C VAL A 55 9.20 -9.26 2.53
N THR A 56 9.62 -10.07 3.49
CA THR A 56 10.15 -9.58 4.76
C THR A 56 11.45 -8.81 4.51
N VAL A 57 11.48 -7.57 4.99
CA VAL A 57 12.64 -6.68 4.88
C VAL A 57 13.00 -6.10 6.24
N TYR A 58 14.27 -5.80 6.43
CA TYR A 58 14.81 -5.13 7.61
C TYR A 58 15.09 -3.68 7.25
N VAL A 59 14.35 -2.75 7.86
CA VAL A 59 14.35 -1.32 7.54
C VAL A 59 15.02 -0.53 8.66
N CYS A 60 15.85 0.45 8.30
CA CYS A 60 16.34 1.49 9.21
C CYS A 60 16.42 2.83 8.45
N ARG A 61 16.80 3.92 9.12
CA ARG A 61 16.90 5.25 8.47
C ARG A 61 17.83 5.26 7.23
N LYS A 62 18.89 4.44 7.25
CA LYS A 62 19.86 4.29 6.15
C LYS A 62 19.30 3.46 4.98
N PHE A 63 18.44 2.49 5.27
CA PHE A 63 17.82 1.60 4.28
C PHE A 63 16.29 1.74 4.32
N PRO A 64 15.73 2.85 3.81
CA PRO A 64 14.30 3.15 3.91
C PRO A 64 13.41 2.16 3.11
N ASN A 65 13.97 1.52 2.07
CA ASN A 65 13.28 0.45 1.34
C ASN A 65 13.53 -0.94 1.92
N GLY A 66 14.33 -1.03 2.99
CA GLY A 66 14.70 -2.26 3.67
C GLY A 66 15.66 -3.17 2.90
N LEU A 67 16.36 -4.01 3.65
CA LEU A 67 17.24 -5.07 3.17
C LEU A 67 16.52 -6.41 3.29
N VAL A 68 16.67 -7.30 2.30
CA VAL A 68 16.23 -8.69 2.50
C VAL A 68 17.19 -9.40 3.47
N TYR A 69 16.77 -10.54 4.02
CA TYR A 69 17.50 -11.20 5.11
C TYR A 69 19.01 -11.41 4.83
N GLU A 70 19.38 -11.85 3.63
CA GLU A 70 20.79 -12.08 3.28
C GLU A 70 21.62 -10.79 3.13
N GLU A 71 20.99 -9.69 2.75
CA GLU A 71 21.64 -8.38 2.69
C GLU A 71 21.79 -7.79 4.10
N TYR A 72 20.73 -7.90 4.92
CA TYR A 72 20.74 -7.50 6.32
C TYR A 72 21.81 -8.27 7.12
N LYS A 73 21.89 -9.59 6.92
CA LYS A 73 22.88 -10.44 7.59
C LYS A 73 24.31 -10.05 7.25
N ARG A 74 24.59 -9.77 5.97
CA ARG A 74 25.91 -9.26 5.53
C ARG A 74 26.21 -7.90 6.14
N HIS A 75 25.26 -6.97 6.06
CA HIS A 75 25.41 -5.62 6.62
C HIS A 75 25.72 -5.63 8.12
N ILE A 76 25.00 -6.44 8.90
CA ILE A 76 25.19 -6.53 10.35
C ILE A 76 26.44 -7.34 10.73
N ALA A 77 26.96 -8.18 9.85
CA ALA A 77 28.27 -8.80 10.05
C ALA A 77 29.40 -7.75 9.97
N ASP A 78 29.27 -6.79 9.03
CA ASP A 78 30.23 -5.69 8.86
C ASP A 78 30.01 -4.56 9.88
N HIS A 79 28.77 -4.35 10.34
CA HIS A 79 28.34 -3.26 11.24
C HIS A 79 27.45 -3.76 12.39
N PRO A 80 27.99 -4.54 13.34
CA PRO A 80 27.19 -5.16 14.41
C PRO A 80 26.50 -4.15 15.34
N GLU A 81 27.07 -2.97 15.52
CA GLU A 81 26.53 -1.85 16.32
C GLU A 81 25.21 -1.30 15.76
N GLU A 82 24.96 -1.45 14.45
CA GLU A 82 23.75 -0.93 13.81
C GLU A 82 22.51 -1.83 13.99
N ARG A 83 22.67 -3.05 14.55
CA ARG A 83 21.58 -4.05 14.67
C ARG A 83 20.32 -3.51 15.33
N GLY A 84 20.48 -2.70 16.37
CA GLY A 84 19.36 -2.13 17.14
C GLY A 84 18.53 -1.10 16.37
N PHE A 85 19.00 -0.62 15.21
CA PHE A 85 18.29 0.37 14.40
C PHE A 85 17.33 -0.24 13.38
N PHE A 86 17.35 -1.57 13.22
CA PHE A 86 16.54 -2.26 12.23
C PHE A 86 15.19 -2.71 12.78
N HIS A 87 14.15 -2.51 11.98
CA HIS A 87 12.80 -3.00 12.22
C HIS A 87 12.39 -3.94 11.09
N MET A 88 11.74 -5.04 11.43
CA MET A 88 11.19 -5.96 10.44
C MET A 88 9.89 -5.40 9.88
N MET A 89 9.78 -5.34 8.56
CA MET A 89 8.61 -4.86 7.82
C MET A 89 8.34 -5.77 6.61
N THR A 90 7.24 -5.52 5.89
CA THR A 90 6.90 -6.21 4.66
C THR A 90 6.89 -5.22 3.51
N ARG A 91 7.61 -5.52 2.43
CA ARG A 91 7.62 -4.74 1.17
C ARG A 91 6.89 -5.52 0.06
N ASP A 92 6.42 -4.80 -0.96
CA ASP A 92 5.85 -5.38 -2.19
C ASP A 92 4.60 -6.25 -1.95
N ALA A 93 3.92 -6.06 -0.81
CA ALA A 93 2.66 -6.73 -0.52
C ALA A 93 1.54 -6.17 -1.41
N THR A 94 0.64 -7.05 -1.83
CA THR A 94 -0.62 -6.64 -2.45
C THR A 94 -1.60 -6.26 -1.35
N VAL A 95 -2.09 -5.02 -1.38
CA VAL A 95 -3.01 -4.49 -0.37
C VAL A 95 -4.42 -4.48 -0.92
N TYR A 96 -5.36 -4.98 -0.11
CA TYR A 96 -6.79 -4.93 -0.37
C TYR A 96 -7.51 -4.23 0.79
N VAL A 97 -8.54 -3.46 0.46
CA VAL A 97 -9.34 -2.72 1.46
C VAL A 97 -10.83 -2.88 1.23
N LYS A 98 -11.60 -2.73 2.29
CA LYS A 98 -13.06 -2.79 2.29
C LYS A 98 -13.63 -1.80 3.31
N GLY A 99 -14.87 -1.39 3.11
CA GLY A 99 -15.57 -0.48 4.00
C GLY A 99 -15.17 0.98 3.78
N ARG A 100 -15.18 1.77 4.85
CA ARG A 100 -14.91 3.21 4.80
C ARG A 100 -13.43 3.50 4.64
N ILE A 101 -13.08 4.34 3.66
CA ILE A 101 -11.75 4.93 3.50
C ILE A 101 -11.85 6.44 3.75
N SER A 102 -11.19 6.92 4.81
CA SER A 102 -11.26 8.32 5.24
C SER A 102 -9.94 9.05 5.16
N HIS A 103 -10.00 10.36 4.94
CA HIS A 103 -8.85 11.27 5.00
C HIS A 103 -9.33 12.59 5.62
N PRO A 104 -8.49 13.32 6.37
CA PRO A 104 -8.92 14.59 6.98
C PRO A 104 -9.33 15.66 5.96
N ASP A 105 -8.71 15.66 4.78
CA ASP A 105 -8.84 16.77 3.84
C ASP A 105 -9.97 16.57 2.81
N HIS A 106 -10.66 15.42 2.79
CA HIS A 106 -11.75 15.18 1.85
C HIS A 106 -12.77 14.14 2.34
N LYS A 107 -13.96 14.13 1.72
CA LYS A 107 -15.03 13.21 2.08
C LYS A 107 -14.59 11.74 1.93
N PRO A 108 -14.93 10.87 2.90
CA PRO A 108 -14.65 9.44 2.81
C PRO A 108 -15.41 8.76 1.68
N VAL A 109 -14.86 7.67 1.17
CA VAL A 109 -15.53 6.75 0.25
C VAL A 109 -15.87 5.45 0.99
N VAL A 110 -16.92 4.77 0.55
CA VAL A 110 -17.34 3.47 1.08
C VAL A 110 -17.21 2.44 -0.02
N LEU A 111 -16.53 1.33 0.29
CA LEU A 111 -16.27 0.22 -0.61
C LEU A 111 -17.04 -1.01 -0.12
N ASP A 112 -18.09 -1.39 -0.83
CA ASP A 112 -19.00 -2.47 -0.41
C ASP A 112 -18.37 -3.88 -0.52
N THR A 113 -17.37 -4.02 -1.39
CA THR A 113 -16.57 -5.23 -1.58
C THR A 113 -15.10 -4.96 -1.33
N TRP A 114 -14.28 -6.00 -1.31
CA TRP A 114 -12.83 -5.83 -1.32
C TRP A 114 -12.36 -5.17 -2.62
N HIS A 115 -11.42 -4.25 -2.50
CA HIS A 115 -10.77 -3.58 -3.62
C HIS A 115 -9.25 -3.64 -3.46
N ARG A 116 -8.54 -3.96 -4.53
CA ARG A 116 -7.09 -3.83 -4.60
C ARG A 116 -6.69 -2.36 -4.61
N VAL A 117 -5.74 -1.99 -3.76
CA VAL A 117 -5.20 -0.64 -3.65
C VAL A 117 -4.00 -0.49 -4.58
N ILE A 118 -4.07 0.46 -5.50
CA ILE A 118 -2.97 0.82 -6.38
C ILE A 118 -2.63 2.30 -6.18
N PRO A 119 -1.37 2.67 -5.91
CA PRO A 119 -0.97 4.07 -5.87
C PRO A 119 -1.06 4.69 -7.27
N ASN A 120 -1.46 5.96 -7.36
CA ASN A 120 -1.40 6.69 -8.61
C ASN A 120 0.05 6.84 -9.07
N THR A 121 0.36 6.32 -10.26
CA THR A 121 1.68 6.37 -10.87
C THR A 121 1.92 7.63 -11.70
N GLU A 122 0.88 8.44 -11.99
CA GLU A 122 0.97 9.64 -12.83
C GLU A 122 2.01 10.68 -12.35
N ALA A 123 2.32 10.72 -11.05
CA ALA A 123 3.31 11.64 -10.50
C ALA A 123 4.76 11.37 -10.95
N ARG A 124 5.03 10.33 -11.76
CA ARG A 124 6.38 10.06 -12.32
C ARG A 124 6.57 10.45 -13.79
N SER A 125 5.55 10.73 -14.59
CA SER A 125 5.79 10.94 -16.04
C SER A 125 4.63 11.57 -16.83
N ALA A 126 4.21 12.78 -16.50
CA ALA A 126 3.37 13.57 -17.41
C ALA A 126 3.73 15.06 -17.34
N GLN A 127 4.91 15.42 -17.88
CA GLN A 127 4.99 16.75 -18.49
C GLN A 127 4.23 16.66 -19.81
N VAL A 128 3.01 17.20 -19.84
CA VAL A 128 2.38 17.55 -21.11
C VAL A 128 3.11 18.78 -21.60
N VAL A 129 3.96 18.61 -22.61
CA VAL A 129 4.61 19.72 -23.30
C VAL A 129 3.77 20.01 -24.55
N PHE A 130 3.22 21.21 -24.63
CA PHE A 130 2.72 21.75 -25.89
C PHE A 130 3.93 22.42 -26.56
N LEU A 131 4.38 21.86 -27.69
CA LEU A 131 5.29 22.54 -28.60
C LEU A 131 4.42 23.00 -29.77
N ASP A 132 3.95 24.24 -29.70
CA ASP A 132 3.54 25.01 -30.86
C ASP A 132 4.73 25.73 -31.50
#